data_AF-A0A954P2C9-F1
#
_entry.id   AF-A0A954P2C9-F1
#
_cell.length_a   1.000
_cell.length_b   1.000
_cell.length_c   1.000
_cell.angle_alpha   90.00
_cell.angle_beta   90.00
_cell.angle_gamma   90.00
#
_symmetry.space_group_name_H-M   'P 1'
#
loop_
_entity.id
_entity.type
_entity.pdbx_description
1 polymer ?
#
loop_
_entity_poly.entity_id
_entity_poly.type
_entity_poly.pdbx_seq_one_letter_code
_entity_poly.pdbx_strand_id
1 'polypeptide(L)'
;MNLRRASQMIPLFAMALVLLLPPGRAGAVDGTSLRRRQLDQQRARIMARELIDTILAVQLQQLEENGLTDLPIYRDIRTMRASIGELVETEMNSVVAILAAAQQA
;
A
#
# COMPACT_ATOMS: atom_id res chain seq x y z
N MET A 1 -1.88 13.55 -43.59
CA MET A 1 -2.21 14.73 -42.78
C MET A 1 -3.67 14.62 -42.32
N ASN A 2 -3.83 14.37 -41.01
CA ASN A 2 -5.00 14.62 -40.15
C ASN A 2 -6.37 13.99 -40.51
N LEU A 3 -6.68 12.88 -39.82
CA LEU A 3 -8.04 12.38 -39.63
C LEU A 3 -8.47 12.61 -38.17
N ARG A 4 -9.56 13.36 -38.02
CA ARG A 4 -10.26 13.66 -36.77
C ARG A 4 -10.91 12.37 -36.21
N ARG A 5 -11.16 12.39 -34.89
CA ARG A 5 -12.11 11.56 -34.13
C ARG A 5 -11.57 10.23 -33.60
N ALA A 6 -11.20 10.20 -32.32
CA ALA A 6 -11.67 9.18 -31.37
C ALA A 6 -11.16 9.49 -29.95
N SER A 7 -12.10 9.84 -29.06
CA SER A 7 -12.19 9.37 -27.66
C SER A 7 -11.03 9.74 -26.73
N GLN A 8 -11.05 10.80 -25.89
CA GLN A 8 -12.09 11.24 -24.93
C GLN A 8 -12.78 10.07 -24.17
N MET A 9 -12.00 9.35 -23.37
CA MET A 9 -12.47 8.75 -22.12
C MET A 9 -11.44 9.00 -21.02
N ILE A 10 -11.32 10.27 -20.60
CA ILE A 10 -10.75 10.58 -19.28
C ILE A 10 -11.84 10.17 -18.29
N PRO A 11 -11.63 9.17 -17.42
CA PRO A 11 -12.67 8.78 -16.48
C PRO A 11 -12.96 9.96 -15.55
N LEU A 12 -14.17 10.47 -15.70
CA LEU A 12 -14.81 11.61 -15.01
C LEU A 12 -14.90 11.44 -13.47
N PHE A 13 -14.22 10.45 -12.89
CA PHE A 13 -14.38 10.03 -11.50
C PHE A 13 -13.35 10.66 -10.55
N ALA A 14 -12.21 11.14 -11.05
CA ALA A 14 -11.15 11.67 -10.18
C ALA A 14 -11.36 13.15 -9.78
N MET A 15 -12.21 13.91 -10.49
CA MET A 15 -12.26 15.37 -10.34
C MET A 15 -13.38 15.89 -9.43
N ALA A 16 -14.19 15.01 -8.82
CA ALA A 16 -15.30 15.42 -7.96
C ALA A 16 -15.02 15.30 -6.44
N LEU A 17 -13.94 14.61 -6.01
CA LEU A 17 -13.72 14.33 -4.58
C LEU A 17 -12.83 15.37 -3.86
N VAL A 18 -12.23 16.32 -4.57
CA VAL A 18 -11.20 17.21 -4.00
C VAL A 18 -11.76 18.53 -3.42
N LEU A 19 -13.04 18.85 -3.62
CA LEU A 19 -13.58 20.19 -3.34
C LEU A 19 -14.47 20.33 -2.09
N LEU A 20 -14.52 19.33 -1.20
CA LEU A 20 -15.36 19.37 0.01
C LEU A 20 -14.60 19.10 1.31
N LEU A 21 -13.41 19.68 1.50
CA LEU A 21 -12.76 19.70 2.82
C LEU A 21 -12.97 21.07 3.49
N PRO A 22 -13.67 21.17 4.63
CA PRO A 22 -13.66 22.38 5.43
C PRO A 22 -12.23 22.64 5.97
N PRO A 23 -11.83 23.90 6.22
CA PRO A 23 -10.55 24.20 6.87
C PRO A 23 -10.59 23.69 8.32
N GLY A 24 -10.21 22.43 8.50
CA GLY A 24 -10.08 21.78 9.79
C GLY A 24 -8.92 22.43 10.55
N ARG A 25 -9.28 23.18 11.59
CA ARG A 25 -8.38 23.84 12.55
C ARG A 25 -7.18 22.95 12.91
N ALA A 26 -5.99 23.52 12.78
CA ALA A 26 -4.76 23.00 13.37
C ALA A 26 -4.89 23.03 14.90
N GLY A 27 -5.52 21.99 15.46
CA GLY A 27 -5.46 21.71 16.89
C GLY A 27 -4.06 21.19 17.21
N ALA A 28 -3.46 21.73 18.28
CA ALA A 28 -2.20 21.25 18.83
C ALA A 28 -2.24 19.71 18.88
N VAL A 29 -1.32 19.11 18.15
CA VAL A 29 -1.30 17.68 17.94
C VAL A 29 -0.79 17.04 19.23
N ASP A 30 -1.73 16.61 20.10
CA ASP A 30 -1.40 15.90 21.33
C ASP A 30 -0.58 14.65 20.99
N GLY A 31 0.59 14.47 21.61
CA GLY A 31 1.49 13.33 21.33
C GLY A 31 0.82 11.96 21.50
N THR A 32 -0.21 11.87 22.35
CA THR A 32 -1.05 10.67 22.50
C THR A 32 -1.94 10.39 21.29
N SER A 33 -2.43 11.44 20.62
CA SER A 33 -3.20 11.33 19.37
C SER A 33 -2.32 10.91 18.18
N LEU A 34 -1.05 11.34 18.16
CA LEU A 34 -0.06 10.87 17.19
C LEU A 34 0.25 9.39 17.38
N ARG A 35 0.48 8.96 18.61
CA ARG A 35 0.76 7.56 18.93
C ARG A 35 -0.35 6.63 18.46
N ARG A 36 -1.62 7.00 18.69
CA ARG A 36 -2.79 6.22 18.26
C ARG A 36 -2.88 6.14 16.74
N ARG A 37 -2.75 7.27 16.04
CA ARG A 37 -2.76 7.29 14.56
C ARG A 37 -1.64 6.44 13.97
N GLN A 38 -0.46 6.46 14.58
CA GLN A 38 0.68 5.63 14.14
C GLN A 38 0.41 4.14 14.35
N LEU A 39 -0.15 3.74 15.49
CA LEU A 39 -0.57 2.36 15.74
C LEU A 39 -1.62 1.89 14.72
N ASP A 40 -2.59 2.75 14.40
CA ASP A 40 -3.61 2.43 13.41
C ASP A 40 -3.03 2.33 11.99
N GLN A 41 -2.07 3.19 11.64
CA GLN A 41 -1.31 3.09 10.38
C GLN A 41 -0.47 1.81 10.30
N GLN A 42 0.19 1.42 11.40
CA GLN A 42 0.95 0.18 11.46
C GLN A 42 0.04 -1.05 11.28
N ARG A 43 -1.09 -1.08 11.98
CA ARG A 43 -2.11 -2.13 11.83
C ARG A 43 -2.63 -2.20 10.41
N ALA A 44 -2.95 -1.07 9.79
CA ALA A 44 -3.41 -1.02 8.41
C ALA A 44 -2.36 -1.57 7.43
N ARG A 45 -1.07 -1.26 7.64
CA ARG A 45 0.04 -1.80 6.82
C ARG A 45 0.19 -3.32 6.98
N ILE A 46 0.09 -3.84 8.21
CA ILE A 46 0.14 -5.28 8.48
C ILE A 46 -1.03 -5.99 7.79
N MET A 47 -2.26 -5.48 7.96
CA MET A 47 -3.43 -6.06 7.31
C MET A 47 -3.33 -6.03 5.79
N ALA A 48 -2.84 -4.94 5.20
CA ALA A 48 -2.63 -4.85 3.76
C ALA A 48 -1.58 -5.87 3.28
N ARG A 49 -0.50 -6.07 4.05
CA ARG A 49 0.52 -7.09 3.76
C ARG A 49 -0.08 -8.49 3.75
N GLU A 50 -0.84 -8.85 4.79
CA GLU A 50 -1.48 -10.16 4.90
C GLU A 50 -2.46 -10.43 3.75
N LEU A 51 -3.25 -9.42 3.36
CA LEU A 51 -4.15 -9.51 2.21
C LEU A 51 -3.38 -9.76 0.91
N ILE A 52 -2.33 -8.99 0.66
CA ILE A 52 -1.53 -9.15 -0.57
C ILE A 52 -0.81 -10.50 -0.57
N ASP A 53 -0.24 -10.93 0.56
CA ASP A 53 0.42 -12.25 0.66
C ASP A 53 -0.57 -13.38 0.35
N THR A 54 -1.79 -13.29 0.90
CA THR A 54 -2.86 -14.27 0.63
C THR A 54 -3.22 -14.31 -0.86
N ILE A 55 -3.39 -13.14 -1.49
CA ILE A 55 -3.73 -13.05 -2.91
C ILE A 55 -2.61 -13.64 -3.79
N LEU A 56 -1.34 -13.32 -3.50
CA LEU A 56 -0.21 -13.83 -4.27
C LEU A 56 -0.01 -15.33 -4.05
N ALA A 57 -0.29 -15.85 -2.85
CA ALA A 57 -0.25 -17.28 -2.57
C ALA A 57 -1.29 -18.05 -3.42
N VAL A 58 -2.52 -17.54 -3.50
CA VAL A 58 -3.58 -18.13 -4.35
C VAL A 58 -3.17 -18.11 -5.82
N GLN A 59 -2.60 -17.00 -6.32
CA GLN A 59 -2.16 -16.91 -7.71
C GLN A 59 -1.02 -17.90 -8.03
N LEU A 60 -0.05 -18.07 -7.12
CA LEU A 60 1.01 -19.07 -7.29
C LEU A 60 0.45 -20.48 -7.32
N GLN A 61 -0.45 -20.81 -6.39
CA GLN A 61 -1.10 -22.12 -6.35
C GLN A 61 -1.87 -22.41 -7.64
N GLN A 62 -2.63 -21.45 -8.16
CA GLN A 62 -3.33 -21.60 -9.44
C GLN A 62 -2.37 -21.85 -10.60
N LEU A 63 -1.22 -21.16 -10.63
CA LEU A 63 -0.21 -21.39 -11.66
C LEU A 63 0.42 -22.79 -11.53
N GLU A 64 0.68 -23.24 -10.31
CA GLU A 64 1.22 -24.59 -10.04
C GLU A 64 0.24 -25.69 -10.44
N GLU A 65 -1.03 -25.56 -10.05
CA GLU A 65 -2.09 -26.52 -10.39
C GLU A 65 -2.33 -26.62 -11.90
N ASN A 66 -2.13 -25.52 -12.64
CA ASN A 66 -2.24 -25.49 -14.09
C ASN A 66 -0.93 -25.79 -14.83
N GLY A 67 0.16 -26.13 -14.12
CA GLY A 67 1.47 -26.43 -14.72
C GLY A 67 2.12 -25.23 -15.42
N LEU A 68 1.75 -23.99 -15.05
CA LEU A 68 2.21 -22.74 -15.64
C LEU A 68 3.45 -22.17 -14.92
N THR A 69 4.25 -23.02 -14.28
CA THR A 69 5.41 -22.63 -13.46
C THR A 69 6.57 -22.07 -14.27
N ASP A 70 6.64 -22.40 -15.57
CA ASP A 70 7.70 -21.94 -16.48
C ASP A 70 7.45 -20.52 -17.02
N LEU A 71 6.27 -19.95 -16.76
CA LEU A 71 5.95 -18.60 -17.22
C LEU A 71 6.74 -17.55 -16.44
N PRO A 72 7.23 -16.47 -17.09
CA PRO A 72 7.92 -15.37 -16.41
C PRO A 72 7.12 -14.79 -15.23
N ILE A 73 5.79 -14.73 -15.37
CA ILE A 73 4.88 -14.21 -14.35
C ILE A 73 4.91 -15.01 -13.04
N TYR A 74 5.16 -16.33 -13.10
CA TYR A 74 5.27 -17.16 -11.89
C TYR A 74 6.48 -16.72 -11.05
N ARG A 75 7.63 -16.51 -11.70
CA ARG A 75 8.85 -16.01 -11.06
C ARG A 75 8.66 -14.60 -10.51
N ASP A 76 7.99 -13.74 -11.26
CA ASP A 76 7.77 -12.35 -10.87
C ASP A 76 6.83 -12.27 -9.65
N ILE A 77 5.74 -13.05 -9.62
CA ILE A 77 4.85 -13.16 -8.46
C ILE A 77 5.58 -13.73 -7.23
N ARG A 78 6.44 -14.75 -7.41
CA ARG A 78 7.30 -15.26 -6.34
C ARG A 78 8.20 -14.16 -5.76
N THR A 79 8.80 -13.36 -6.64
CA THR A 79 9.69 -12.27 -6.25
C THR A 79 8.93 -11.19 -5.49
N MET A 80 7.76 -10.79 -5.98
CA MET A 80 6.88 -9.82 -5.30
C MET A 80 6.50 -10.30 -3.89
N ARG A 81 6.15 -11.57 -3.74
CA ARG A 81 5.80 -12.16 -2.44
C ARG A 81 6.99 -12.14 -1.47
N ALA A 82 8.19 -12.46 -1.94
CA ALA A 82 9.41 -12.38 -1.13
C ALA A 82 9.72 -10.93 -0.69
N SER A 83 9.58 -9.95 -1.59
CA SER A 83 9.86 -8.54 -1.31
C SER A 83 8.87 -7.90 -0.32
N ILE A 84 7.59 -8.29 -0.35
CA ILE A 84 6.61 -7.86 0.66
C ILE A 84 7.00 -8.35 2.06
N GLY A 85 7.67 -9.50 2.11
CA GLY A 85 8.31 -10.04 3.31
C GLY A 85 9.24 -9.03 3.98
N GLU A 86 10.24 -8.60 3.23
CA GLU A 86 11.33 -7.72 3.69
C GLU A 86 10.88 -6.26 3.92
N LEU A 87 9.97 -5.75 3.09
CA LEU A 87 9.60 -4.34 3.12
C LEU A 87 8.94 -3.93 4.45
N VAL A 88 8.10 -4.82 5.00
CA VAL A 88 7.37 -4.52 6.25
C VAL A 88 8.25 -4.65 7.48
N GLU A 89 9.18 -5.62 7.50
CA GLU A 89 10.16 -5.71 8.60
C GLU A 89 11.09 -4.50 8.63
N THR A 90 11.60 -4.09 7.46
CA THR A 90 12.52 -2.96 7.35
C THR A 90 11.85 -1.65 7.76
N GLU A 91 10.62 -1.38 7.31
CA GLU A 91 9.95 -0.11 7.62
C GLU A 91 9.38 -0.02 9.03
N MET A 92 8.94 -1.14 9.63
CA MET A 92 8.50 -1.12 11.03
C MET A 92 9.66 -0.80 11.98
N ASN A 93 10.84 -1.35 11.73
CA ASN A 93 12.02 -1.10 12.54
C ASN A 93 12.44 0.38 12.51
N SER A 94 12.40 1.01 11.33
CA SER A 94 12.70 2.43 11.14
C SER A 94 11.73 3.34 11.93
N VAL A 95 10.42 3.08 11.81
CA VAL A 95 9.40 3.88 12.49
C VAL A 95 9.49 3.75 14.02
N VAL A 96 9.73 2.54 14.54
CA VAL A 96 9.90 2.33 16.00
C VAL A 96 11.13 3.08 16.52
N ALA A 97 12.25 3.08 15.77
CA ALA A 97 13.48 3.76 16.16
C ALA A 97 13.30 5.29 16.24
N ILE A 98 12.66 5.90 15.25
CA ILE A 98 12.38 7.34 15.25
C ILE A 98 11.46 7.72 16.42
N LEU A 99 10.51 6.86 16.77
CA LEU A 99 9.59 7.08 17.89
C LEU A 99 10.21 6.86 19.27
N ALA A 100 11.20 5.98 19.38
CA ALA A 100 11.99 5.83 20.60
C ALA A 100 12.82 7.09 20.84
N ALA A 101 13.49 7.59 19.78
CA ALA A 101 14.26 8.82 19.83
C ALA A 101 13.40 10.05 20.18
N ALA A 102 12.21 10.17 19.57
CA ALA A 102 11.31 11.29 19.81
C ALA A 102 10.62 11.29 21.21
N GLN A 103 10.66 10.18 21.96
CA GLN A 103 10.16 10.11 23.34
C GLN A 103 11.25 10.36 24.38
N GLN A 104 12.53 10.29 23.99
CA GLN A 104 13.68 10.51 24.87
C GLN A 104 14.19 11.95 24.83
N ALA A 105 13.69 12.77 23.89
CA ALA A 105 13.96 14.19 23.74
C ALA A 105 12.80 15.03 24.32
#